data_AF-A0A1F3T234-F1
#
_entry.id   AF-A0A1F3T234-F1
#
_cell.length_a   1.000
_cell.length_b   1.000
_cell.length_c   1.000
_cell.angle_alpha   90.00
_cell.angle_beta   90.00
_cell.angle_gamma   90.00
#
_symmetry.space_group_name_H-M   'P 1'
#
loop_
_entity.id
_entity.type
_entity.pdbx_description
1 polymer ?
#
loop_
_entity_poly.entity_id
_entity_poly.type
_entity_poly.pdbx_seq_one_letter_code
_entity_poly.pdbx_strand_id
1 'polypeptide(L)'
;MRPFVIDSNVIIKKIGRPKFLLGLFLSLLGFYLALRFGPLWYLKADARVPGDFNVYWIAAERLSQGQRIYWSTDESPFKYSPTYLYLFRYSFFFLEHRLAAALWTTLSLITYFGALLRLGGRLLIKTDLQRRVLAALCVGVALSWQGFLETLSYGQVDLLLGAGILWITASTLDDSRRGTSRSSLFRVLLWALILIVKPHMLLILLPACFAFGWRECLSVLSATALMYVVPALWIGPTALLDLFREWFLCLREQQDYIFMIGNINQSMGAVTARLSGQLSAVGTFNTLFVGLYLVLSATLFVLRRNRFGDGSKEEKLCWLAYGVSGYLLVSPLSWRWFVFLWVPLVAIMTYVDKKTLTPLLAWALLAVLTKKGVSPLLGVNFPDWVSFVGLYMWASFVLFSVAFSYLRRPSLQSVG
;
A
#
# COMPACT_ATOMS: atom_id res chain seq x y z
N MET A 1 -18.43 -23.80 40.95
CA MET A 1 -17.92 -22.88 39.90
C MET A 1 -19.13 -22.19 39.26
N ARG A 2 -19.22 -20.85 39.29
CA ARG A 2 -20.29 -20.15 38.55
C ARG A 2 -19.87 -20.03 37.08
N PRO A 3 -20.72 -20.39 36.11
CA PRO A 3 -20.39 -20.23 34.70
C PRO A 3 -20.18 -18.73 34.41
N PHE A 4 -19.06 -18.43 33.77
CA PHE A 4 -18.72 -17.08 33.33
C PHE A 4 -19.61 -16.72 32.13
N VAL A 5 -20.84 -16.29 32.39
CA VAL A 5 -21.76 -15.83 31.33
C VAL A 5 -21.32 -14.43 30.93
N ILE A 6 -20.64 -14.33 29.79
CA ILE A 6 -20.29 -13.06 29.18
C ILE A 6 -21.56 -12.46 28.58
N ASP A 7 -22.14 -11.44 29.23
CA ASP A 7 -23.27 -10.71 28.68
C ASP A 7 -22.83 -9.88 27.46
N SER A 8 -23.23 -10.36 26.27
CA SER A 8 -22.93 -9.72 25.00
C SER A 8 -23.50 -8.30 24.91
N ASN A 9 -24.58 -7.99 25.66
CA ASN A 9 -25.16 -6.65 25.69
C ASN A 9 -24.25 -5.64 26.41
N VAL A 10 -23.50 -6.08 27.42
CA VAL A 10 -22.52 -5.25 28.13
C VAL A 10 -21.33 -4.92 27.21
N ILE A 11 -20.87 -5.90 26.43
CA ILE A 11 -19.79 -5.70 25.44
C ILE A 11 -20.23 -4.73 24.33
N ILE A 12 -21.44 -4.91 23.79
CA ILE A 12 -21.97 -4.06 22.71
C ILE A 12 -22.19 -2.62 23.19
N LYS A 13 -22.68 -2.40 24.42
CA LYS A 13 -22.83 -1.05 25.00
C LYS A 13 -21.48 -0.34 25.15
N LYS A 14 -20.41 -1.07 25.52
CA LYS A 14 -19.08 -0.48 25.76
C LYS A 14 -18.30 -0.19 24.47
N ILE A 15 -18.44 -1.04 23.45
CA ILE A 15 -17.70 -0.93 22.17
C ILE A 15 -18.46 -0.07 21.15
N GLY A 16 -19.78 -0.01 21.25
CA GLY A 16 -20.66 0.59 20.26
C GLY A 16 -20.99 -0.41 19.14
N ARG A 17 -22.28 -0.60 18.85
CA ARG A 17 -22.80 -1.57 17.87
C ARG A 17 -22.10 -1.51 16.49
N PRO A 18 -21.78 -0.35 15.90
CA PRO A 18 -21.09 -0.30 14.60
C PRO A 18 -19.66 -0.84 14.64
N LYS A 19 -18.90 -0.56 15.71
CA LYS A 19 -17.53 -1.08 15.88
C LYS A 19 -17.53 -2.58 16.08
N PHE A 20 -18.47 -3.08 16.88
CA PHE A 20 -18.65 -4.52 17.09
C PHE A 20 -18.96 -5.25 15.78
N LEU A 21 -19.90 -4.73 14.98
CA LEU A 21 -20.27 -5.34 13.69
C LEU A 21 -19.12 -5.32 12.68
N LEU A 22 -18.38 -4.21 12.55
CA LEU A 22 -17.18 -4.17 11.71
C LEU A 22 -16.12 -5.16 12.18
N GLY A 23 -15.90 -5.19 13.49
CA GLY A 23 -14.96 -6.10 14.16
C GLY A 23 -15.26 -7.54 13.81
N LEU A 24 -16.52 -7.94 13.98
CA LEU A 24 -16.99 -9.28 13.68
C LEU A 24 -16.86 -9.60 12.19
N PHE A 25 -17.35 -8.72 11.30
CA PHE A 25 -17.29 -8.93 9.85
C PHE A 25 -15.86 -9.11 9.35
N LEU A 26 -14.96 -8.17 9.65
CA LEU A 26 -13.57 -8.24 9.18
C LEU A 26 -12.80 -9.42 9.80
N SER A 27 -13.08 -9.76 11.05
CA SER A 27 -12.45 -10.92 11.70
C SER A 27 -12.90 -12.24 11.07
N LEU A 28 -14.21 -12.41 10.84
CA LEU A 28 -14.75 -13.60 10.18
C LEU A 28 -14.24 -13.72 8.74
N LEU A 29 -14.24 -12.62 7.99
CA LEU A 29 -13.75 -12.59 6.62
C LEU A 29 -12.24 -12.89 6.57
N GLY A 30 -11.45 -12.22 7.42
CA GLY A 30 -10.00 -12.45 7.50
C GLY A 30 -9.66 -13.88 7.90
N PHE A 31 -10.37 -14.43 8.89
CA PHE A 31 -10.21 -15.83 9.31
C PHE A 31 -10.57 -16.82 8.19
N TYR A 32 -11.72 -16.62 7.54
CA TYR A 32 -12.14 -17.45 6.40
C TYR A 32 -11.08 -17.45 5.29
N LEU A 33 -10.58 -16.28 4.92
CA LEU A 33 -9.56 -16.16 3.87
C LEU A 33 -8.22 -16.75 4.32
N ALA A 34 -7.81 -16.51 5.57
CA ALA A 34 -6.56 -17.05 6.11
C ALA A 34 -6.55 -18.58 6.15
N LEU A 35 -7.68 -19.19 6.52
CA LEU A 35 -7.87 -20.64 6.43
C LEU A 35 -7.85 -21.12 4.99
N ARG A 36 -8.64 -20.50 4.12
CA ARG A 36 -8.81 -20.90 2.71
C ARG A 36 -7.50 -20.85 1.93
N PHE A 37 -6.74 -19.77 2.07
CA PHE A 37 -5.52 -19.53 1.30
C PHE A 37 -4.23 -19.94 2.02
N GLY A 38 -4.32 -20.31 3.31
CA GLY A 38 -3.20 -20.85 4.08
C GLY A 38 -3.36 -22.35 4.33
N PRO A 39 -3.77 -22.78 5.54
CA PRO A 39 -3.83 -24.21 5.91
C PRO A 39 -4.65 -25.09 4.95
N LEU A 40 -5.85 -24.65 4.53
CA LEU A 40 -6.68 -25.47 3.64
C LEU A 40 -6.12 -25.54 2.21
N TRP A 41 -5.44 -24.51 1.75
CA TRP A 41 -4.72 -24.53 0.47
C TRP A 41 -3.51 -25.47 0.55
N TYR A 42 -2.76 -25.42 1.65
CA TYR A 42 -1.61 -26.30 1.91
C TYR A 42 -1.98 -27.80 1.88
N LEU A 43 -3.15 -28.15 2.41
CA LEU A 43 -3.62 -29.54 2.46
C LEU A 43 -4.08 -30.11 1.10
N LYS A 44 -4.27 -29.27 0.07
CA LYS A 44 -4.69 -29.75 -1.26
C LYS A 44 -3.52 -30.37 -2.01
N ALA A 45 -3.62 -31.62 -2.44
CA ALA A 45 -2.52 -32.29 -3.13
C ALA A 45 -2.09 -31.60 -4.44
N ASP A 46 -3.01 -30.95 -5.13
CA ASP A 46 -2.84 -30.29 -6.43
C ASP A 46 -2.58 -28.77 -6.36
N ALA A 47 -2.47 -28.22 -5.15
CA ALA A 47 -2.26 -26.79 -4.97
C ALA A 47 -0.91 -26.33 -5.50
N ARG A 48 -0.95 -25.45 -6.50
CA ARG A 48 0.24 -24.79 -7.07
C ARG A 48 0.66 -23.61 -6.21
N VAL A 49 1.97 -23.53 -5.92
CA VAL A 49 2.58 -22.41 -5.20
C VAL A 49 2.32 -21.10 -5.94
N PRO A 50 1.96 -20.01 -5.24
CA PRO A 50 1.75 -18.70 -5.86
C PRO A 50 2.99 -18.22 -6.64
N GLY A 51 2.78 -17.71 -7.86
CA GLY A 51 3.85 -17.41 -8.79
C GLY A 51 4.89 -16.40 -8.27
N ASP A 52 4.45 -15.29 -7.66
CA ASP A 52 5.38 -14.27 -7.17
C ASP A 52 6.03 -14.65 -5.83
N PHE A 53 5.38 -15.49 -5.03
CA PHE A 53 6.03 -16.12 -3.88
C PHE A 53 7.20 -17.01 -4.33
N ASN A 54 7.01 -17.78 -5.40
CA ASN A 54 8.04 -18.66 -5.96
C ASN A 54 9.28 -17.87 -6.42
N VAL A 55 9.12 -16.62 -6.87
CA VAL A 55 10.26 -15.73 -7.20
C VAL A 55 11.12 -15.46 -5.97
N TYR A 56 10.52 -15.26 -4.80
CA TYR A 56 11.26 -15.08 -3.54
C TYR A 56 11.97 -16.36 -3.12
N TRP A 57 11.30 -17.50 -3.29
CA TRP A 57 11.83 -18.82 -2.97
C TRP A 57 13.06 -19.16 -3.81
N ILE A 58 12.96 -19.04 -5.14
CA ILE A 58 14.07 -19.31 -6.07
C ILE A 58 15.26 -18.40 -5.78
N ALA A 59 15.03 -17.11 -5.51
CA ALA A 59 16.11 -16.20 -5.14
C ALA A 59 16.82 -16.64 -3.84
N ALA A 60 16.06 -17.10 -2.85
CA ALA A 60 16.62 -17.59 -1.58
C ALA A 60 17.36 -18.92 -1.76
N GLU A 61 16.89 -19.78 -2.65
CA GLU A 61 17.56 -21.01 -3.05
C GLU A 61 18.90 -20.72 -3.72
N ARG A 62 18.92 -19.85 -4.74
CA ARG A 62 20.14 -19.39 -5.43
C ARG A 62 21.15 -18.80 -4.46
N LEU A 63 20.68 -17.97 -3.51
CA LEU A 63 21.53 -17.42 -2.44
C LEU A 63 22.15 -18.54 -1.58
N SER A 64 21.43 -19.62 -1.28
CA SER A 64 21.99 -20.78 -0.55
C SER A 64 23.10 -21.49 -1.32
N GLN A 65 22.95 -21.54 -2.64
CA GLN A 65 23.80 -22.29 -3.55
C GLN A 65 24.98 -21.47 -4.05
N GLY A 66 25.13 -20.21 -3.59
CA GLY A 66 26.16 -19.29 -4.09
C GLY A 66 25.97 -18.92 -5.57
N GLN A 67 24.75 -19.07 -6.09
CA GLN A 67 24.43 -18.74 -7.48
C GLN A 67 24.07 -17.26 -7.61
N ARG A 68 24.24 -16.74 -8.83
CA ARG A 68 23.77 -15.40 -9.19
C ARG A 68 22.25 -15.31 -8.95
N ILE A 69 21.83 -14.28 -8.22
CA ILE A 69 20.43 -14.09 -7.80
C ILE A 69 19.63 -13.35 -8.87
N TYR A 70 20.21 -12.26 -9.38
CA TYR A 70 19.53 -11.31 -10.25
C TYR A 70 19.83 -11.60 -11.72
N TRP A 71 18.90 -12.30 -12.38
CA TRP A 71 18.95 -12.62 -13.81
C TRP A 71 17.85 -11.87 -14.56
N SER A 72 18.21 -10.92 -15.41
CA SER A 72 17.24 -10.16 -16.21
C SER A 72 16.45 -11.03 -17.20
N THR A 73 17.01 -12.19 -17.56
CA THR A 73 16.45 -13.18 -18.48
C THR A 73 15.48 -14.18 -17.85
N ASP A 74 15.31 -14.18 -16.52
CA ASP A 74 14.26 -15.00 -15.90
C ASP A 74 12.89 -14.54 -16.41
N GLU A 75 11.94 -15.49 -16.57
CA GLU A 75 10.56 -15.16 -16.93
C GLU A 75 9.93 -14.20 -15.90
N SER A 76 10.23 -14.39 -14.62
CA SER A 76 9.87 -13.49 -13.53
C SER A 76 11.05 -13.34 -12.56
N PRO A 77 11.94 -12.35 -12.74
CA PRO A 77 13.09 -12.21 -11.88
C PRO A 77 12.74 -11.60 -10.54
N PHE A 78 13.64 -11.84 -9.60
CA PHE A 78 13.60 -11.20 -8.30
C PHE A 78 13.99 -9.72 -8.40
N LYS A 79 13.01 -8.82 -8.20
CA LYS A 79 13.17 -7.35 -8.36
C LYS A 79 13.34 -6.60 -7.04
N TYR A 80 13.43 -7.31 -5.93
CA TYR A 80 13.45 -6.73 -4.60
C TYR A 80 14.89 -6.55 -4.11
N SER A 81 15.07 -5.70 -3.10
CA SER A 81 16.42 -5.38 -2.66
C SER A 81 17.18 -6.59 -2.10
N PRO A 82 18.52 -6.57 -2.12
CA PRO A 82 19.33 -7.61 -1.49
C PRO A 82 18.92 -7.83 -0.03
N THR A 83 18.76 -6.77 0.77
CA THR A 83 18.37 -6.91 2.18
C THR A 83 17.03 -7.61 2.38
N TYR A 84 16.05 -7.37 1.51
CA TYR A 84 14.78 -8.10 1.59
C TYR A 84 14.98 -9.60 1.30
N LEU A 85 15.88 -9.97 0.38
CA LEU A 85 16.20 -11.38 0.14
C LEU A 85 16.73 -12.07 1.41
N TYR A 86 17.65 -11.41 2.13
CA TYR A 86 18.16 -11.92 3.40
C TYR A 86 17.02 -12.05 4.41
N LEU A 87 16.17 -11.02 4.55
CA LEU A 87 15.01 -11.08 5.44
C LEU A 87 14.09 -12.25 5.10
N PHE A 88 13.75 -12.43 3.83
CA PHE A 88 12.88 -13.52 3.37
C PHE A 88 13.52 -14.89 3.65
N ARG A 89 14.80 -15.06 3.28
CA ARG A 89 15.58 -16.27 3.51
C ARG A 89 15.51 -16.68 4.98
N TYR A 90 15.89 -15.78 5.88
CA TYR A 90 15.97 -16.11 7.30
C TYR A 90 14.61 -16.25 7.99
N SER A 91 13.53 -15.79 7.36
CA SER A 91 12.17 -15.90 7.90
C SER A 91 11.42 -17.14 7.41
N PHE A 92 11.62 -17.54 6.15
CA PHE A 92 10.75 -18.54 5.49
C PHE A 92 11.48 -19.72 4.86
N PHE A 93 12.75 -19.56 4.46
CA PHE A 93 13.43 -20.57 3.62
C PHE A 93 13.82 -21.85 4.38
N PHE A 94 13.77 -21.84 5.72
CA PHE A 94 14.00 -23.03 6.55
C PHE A 94 12.79 -23.98 6.61
N LEU A 95 11.65 -23.59 6.05
CA LEU A 95 10.43 -24.38 6.03
C LEU A 95 10.29 -25.16 4.73
N GLU A 96 9.37 -26.13 4.68
CA GLU A 96 8.98 -26.70 3.39
C GLU A 96 8.37 -25.62 2.50
N HIS A 97 8.70 -25.61 1.19
CA HIS A 97 8.27 -24.59 0.23
C HIS A 97 6.76 -24.26 0.29
N ARG A 98 5.92 -25.30 0.35
CA ARG A 98 4.47 -25.14 0.44
C ARG A 98 4.01 -24.59 1.78
N LEU A 99 4.63 -25.02 2.87
CA LEU A 99 4.35 -24.52 4.20
C LEU A 99 4.73 -23.03 4.33
N ALA A 100 5.89 -22.65 3.77
CA ALA A 100 6.34 -21.27 3.71
C ALA A 100 5.33 -20.38 2.98
N ALA A 101 4.84 -20.81 1.81
CA ALA A 101 3.82 -20.10 1.03
C ALA A 101 2.49 -19.96 1.79
N ALA A 102 2.07 -21.01 2.49
CA ALA A 102 0.85 -20.99 3.29
C ALA A 102 0.98 -20.00 4.47
N LEU A 103 2.09 -20.05 5.22
CA LEU A 103 2.34 -19.14 6.32
C LEU A 103 2.48 -17.69 5.86
N TRP A 104 3.17 -17.45 4.74
CA TRP A 104 3.27 -16.14 4.11
C TRP A 104 1.89 -15.54 3.82
N THR A 105 1.01 -16.34 3.21
CA THR A 105 -0.34 -15.91 2.85
C THR A 105 -1.21 -15.67 4.09
N THR A 106 -1.14 -16.57 5.07
CA THR A 106 -1.82 -16.40 6.37
C THR A 106 -1.35 -15.15 7.11
N LEU A 107 -0.04 -14.91 7.18
CA LEU A 107 0.54 -13.73 7.82
C LEU A 107 0.09 -12.45 7.12
N SER A 108 0.13 -12.43 5.78
CA SER A 108 -0.33 -11.30 4.97
C SER A 108 -1.79 -10.95 5.24
N LEU A 109 -2.65 -11.96 5.35
CA LEU A 109 -4.07 -11.79 5.65
C LEU A 109 -4.32 -11.29 7.08
N ILE A 110 -3.71 -11.95 8.08
CA ILE A 110 -3.90 -11.58 9.49
C ILE A 110 -3.40 -10.15 9.73
N THR A 111 -2.22 -9.81 9.21
CA THR A 111 -1.63 -8.47 9.38
C THR A 111 -2.47 -7.41 8.71
N TYR A 112 -2.96 -7.65 7.49
CA TYR A 112 -3.79 -6.71 6.74
C TYR A 112 -5.15 -6.48 7.42
N PHE A 113 -5.89 -7.54 7.75
CA PHE A 113 -7.18 -7.41 8.42
C PHE A 113 -7.03 -6.85 9.83
N GLY A 114 -5.96 -7.20 10.55
CA GLY A 114 -5.61 -6.58 11.82
C GLY A 114 -5.37 -5.06 11.70
N ALA A 115 -4.67 -4.64 10.64
CA ALA A 115 -4.42 -3.23 10.35
C ALA A 115 -5.73 -2.48 10.03
N LEU A 116 -6.60 -3.08 9.22
CA LEU A 116 -7.93 -2.54 8.89
C LEU A 116 -8.81 -2.43 10.13
N LEU A 117 -8.86 -3.47 10.97
CA LEU A 117 -9.59 -3.47 12.24
C LEU A 117 -9.11 -2.34 13.16
N ARG A 118 -7.79 -2.18 13.27
CA ARG A 118 -7.22 -1.09 14.07
C ARG A 118 -7.60 0.27 13.50
N LEU A 119 -7.37 0.50 12.21
CA LEU A 119 -7.68 1.78 11.57
C LEU A 119 -9.17 2.09 11.69
N GLY A 120 -10.05 1.13 11.36
CA GLY A 120 -11.49 1.26 11.52
C GLY A 120 -11.89 1.60 12.95
N GLY A 121 -11.34 0.91 13.95
CA GLY A 121 -11.60 1.21 15.37
C GLY A 121 -11.24 2.65 15.78
N ARG A 122 -10.24 3.26 15.12
CA ARG A 122 -9.80 4.65 15.35
C ARG A 122 -10.58 5.67 14.55
N LEU A 123 -11.05 5.37 13.35
CA LEU A 123 -11.86 6.29 12.55
C LEU A 123 -13.33 6.35 13.03
N LEU A 124 -13.83 5.28 13.65
CA LEU A 124 -15.21 5.13 14.09
C LEU A 124 -15.54 5.84 15.43
N ILE A 125 -15.26 7.14 15.58
CA ILE A 125 -15.41 7.85 16.88
C ILE A 125 -16.77 8.56 17.07
N LYS A 126 -17.53 8.89 16.00
CA LYS A 126 -18.81 9.66 16.08
C LYS A 126 -20.00 8.89 15.46
N THR A 127 -21.20 8.92 16.04
CA THR A 127 -22.34 8.01 15.72
C THR A 127 -22.81 7.98 14.26
N ASP A 128 -23.00 9.12 13.59
CA ASP A 128 -23.37 9.14 12.16
C ASP A 128 -22.20 8.93 11.21
N LEU A 129 -21.03 9.46 11.58
CA LEU A 129 -19.76 9.25 10.86
C LEU A 129 -19.36 7.77 10.89
N GLN A 130 -19.71 7.05 11.96
CA GLN A 130 -19.45 5.64 12.16
C GLN A 130 -20.13 4.79 11.08
N ARG A 131 -21.41 5.04 10.77
CA ARG A 131 -22.14 4.28 9.75
C ARG A 131 -21.57 4.52 8.36
N ARG A 132 -21.12 5.73 8.07
CA ARG A 132 -20.54 6.12 6.76
C ARG A 132 -19.13 5.61 6.56
N VAL A 133 -18.26 5.74 7.57
CA VAL A 133 -16.91 5.15 7.57
C VAL A 133 -17.00 3.62 7.49
N LEU A 134 -17.96 3.01 8.20
CA LEU A 134 -18.25 1.57 8.10
C LEU A 134 -18.69 1.19 6.67
N ALA A 135 -19.66 1.91 6.11
CA ALA A 135 -20.11 1.68 4.73
C ALA A 135 -18.97 1.86 3.73
N ALA A 136 -18.15 2.90 3.88
CA ALA A 136 -17.02 3.18 3.01
C ALA A 136 -15.90 2.13 3.12
N LEU A 137 -15.62 1.62 4.33
CA LEU A 137 -14.69 0.51 4.53
C LEU A 137 -15.23 -0.78 3.89
N CYS A 138 -16.50 -1.10 4.10
CA CYS A 138 -17.13 -2.29 3.52
C CYS A 138 -17.19 -2.20 1.98
N VAL A 139 -17.59 -1.05 1.43
CA VAL A 139 -17.59 -0.78 -0.01
C VAL A 139 -16.16 -0.86 -0.54
N GLY A 140 -15.21 -0.17 0.09
CA GLY A 140 -13.81 -0.20 -0.33
C GLY A 140 -13.24 -1.61 -0.41
N VAL A 141 -13.51 -2.46 0.60
CA VAL A 141 -13.11 -3.87 0.60
C VAL A 141 -13.80 -4.63 -0.55
N ALA A 142 -15.09 -4.42 -0.77
CA ALA A 142 -15.84 -5.06 -1.85
C ALA A 142 -15.36 -4.64 -3.25
N LEU A 143 -15.02 -3.36 -3.44
CA LEU A 143 -14.53 -2.80 -4.70
C LEU A 143 -13.09 -3.25 -5.00
N SER A 144 -12.27 -3.39 -3.96
CA SER A 144 -10.87 -3.84 -4.06
C SER A 144 -10.72 -5.35 -4.14
N TRP A 145 -11.83 -6.09 -4.02
CA TRP A 145 -11.84 -7.55 -3.83
C TRP A 145 -11.08 -8.32 -4.91
N GLN A 146 -11.19 -7.92 -6.18
CA GLN A 146 -10.45 -8.57 -7.26
C GLN A 146 -8.94 -8.35 -7.13
N GLY A 147 -8.48 -7.11 -6.95
CA GLY A 147 -7.05 -6.81 -6.78
C GLY A 147 -6.48 -7.49 -5.54
N PHE A 148 -7.27 -7.56 -4.47
CA PHE A 148 -6.92 -8.28 -3.24
C PHE A 148 -6.77 -9.80 -3.46
N LEU A 149 -7.74 -10.44 -4.11
CA LEU A 149 -7.68 -11.87 -4.43
C LEU A 149 -6.56 -12.19 -5.42
N GLU A 150 -6.30 -11.33 -6.40
CA GLU A 150 -5.16 -11.48 -7.29
C GLU A 150 -3.86 -11.38 -6.47
N THR A 151 -3.67 -10.33 -5.67
CA THR A 151 -2.47 -10.17 -4.82
C THR A 151 -2.20 -11.42 -3.97
N LEU A 152 -3.24 -12.04 -3.41
CA LEU A 152 -3.15 -13.30 -2.66
C LEU A 152 -2.82 -14.51 -3.54
N SER A 153 -3.48 -14.64 -4.70
CA SER A 153 -3.29 -15.77 -5.60
C SER A 153 -1.87 -15.81 -6.19
N TYR A 154 -1.24 -14.65 -6.29
CA TYR A 154 0.16 -14.52 -6.71
C TYR A 154 1.15 -14.56 -5.54
N GLY A 155 0.70 -14.40 -4.29
CA GLY A 155 1.58 -14.39 -3.11
C GLY A 155 2.41 -13.11 -2.99
N GLN A 156 1.92 -12.00 -3.52
CA GLN A 156 2.61 -10.71 -3.60
C GLN A 156 2.83 -10.08 -2.22
N VAL A 157 4.03 -9.50 -2.01
CA VAL A 157 4.39 -8.77 -0.79
C VAL A 157 3.60 -7.48 -0.60
N ASP A 158 2.97 -6.98 -1.66
CA ASP A 158 2.19 -5.75 -1.68
C ASP A 158 1.12 -5.73 -0.58
N LEU A 159 0.52 -6.88 -0.26
CA LEU A 159 -0.45 -7.00 0.83
C LEU A 159 0.15 -6.67 2.21
N LEU A 160 1.35 -7.17 2.50
CA LEU A 160 2.09 -6.87 3.73
C LEU A 160 2.51 -5.41 3.80
N LEU A 161 3.00 -4.86 2.68
CA LEU A 161 3.38 -3.45 2.59
C LEU A 161 2.18 -2.55 2.82
N GLY A 162 1.03 -2.90 2.24
CA GLY A 162 -0.21 -2.19 2.46
C GLY A 162 -0.71 -2.28 3.91
N ALA A 163 -0.57 -3.44 4.54
CA ALA A 163 -0.80 -3.59 5.98
C ALA A 163 0.13 -2.67 6.80
N GLY A 164 1.41 -2.57 6.44
CA GLY A 164 2.37 -1.66 7.07
C GLY A 164 1.94 -0.19 7.00
N ILE A 165 1.55 0.29 5.81
CA ILE A 165 1.03 1.66 5.60
C ILE A 165 -0.23 1.91 6.44
N LEU A 166 -1.12 0.92 6.52
CA LEU A 166 -2.32 0.96 7.36
C LEU A 166 -1.99 1.09 8.86
N TRP A 167 -1.02 0.31 9.35
CA TRP A 167 -0.54 0.36 10.72
C TRP A 167 0.09 1.70 11.06
N ILE A 168 0.92 2.25 10.16
CA ILE A 168 1.51 3.58 10.27
C ILE A 168 0.40 4.64 10.38
N THR A 169 -0.59 4.59 9.49
CA THR A 169 -1.73 5.50 9.48
C THR A 169 -2.51 5.44 10.80
N ALA A 170 -2.82 4.23 11.28
CA ALA A 170 -3.51 4.04 12.55
C ALA A 170 -2.69 4.55 13.74
N SER A 171 -1.37 4.35 13.74
CA SER A 171 -0.47 4.87 14.79
C SER A 171 -0.42 6.40 14.80
N THR A 172 -0.54 7.04 13.64
CA THR A 172 -0.58 8.50 13.51
C THR A 172 -1.74 9.11 14.30
N LEU A 173 -2.88 8.40 14.32
CA LEU A 173 -4.09 8.83 15.04
C LEU A 173 -3.98 8.69 16.56
N ASP A 174 -3.03 7.88 17.04
CA ASP A 174 -2.83 7.58 18.46
C ASP A 174 -1.92 8.60 19.18
N ASP A 175 -1.00 9.23 18.44
CA ASP A 175 0.02 10.13 18.99
C ASP A 175 -0.54 11.33 19.75
N SER A 176 -1.76 11.78 19.43
CA SER A 176 -2.36 12.94 20.10
C SER A 176 -2.76 12.69 21.56
N ARG A 177 -2.61 11.48 22.08
CA ARG A 177 -3.12 11.12 23.41
C ARG A 177 -2.04 10.80 24.45
N ARG A 178 -0.77 10.54 24.07
CA ARG A 178 0.17 9.86 25.00
C ARG A 178 1.68 10.21 24.96
N GLY A 179 2.16 11.27 24.32
CA GLY A 179 3.60 11.63 24.46
C GLY A 179 4.59 10.58 23.92
N THR A 180 4.34 10.10 22.70
CA THR A 180 5.25 10.08 21.53
C THR A 180 6.74 9.69 21.64
N SER A 181 7.08 8.51 22.17
CA SER A 181 8.35 7.84 21.80
C SER A 181 8.13 6.45 21.16
N ARG A 182 7.34 5.59 21.80
CA ARG A 182 7.14 4.20 21.33
C ARG A 182 6.42 4.09 19.98
N SER A 183 5.46 4.96 19.70
CA SER A 183 4.72 4.97 18.43
C SER A 183 5.58 5.46 17.27
N SER A 184 6.46 6.43 17.51
CA SER A 184 7.42 6.90 16.52
C SER A 184 8.40 5.80 16.13
N LEU A 185 8.99 5.08 17.10
CA LEU A 185 9.87 3.95 16.80
C LEU A 185 9.17 2.86 15.98
N PHE A 186 7.94 2.50 16.33
CA PHE A 186 7.17 1.52 15.57
C PHE A 186 6.95 1.94 14.12
N ARG A 187 6.60 3.20 13.87
CA ARG A 187 6.47 3.74 12.51
C ARG A 187 7.80 3.76 11.77
N VAL A 188 8.88 4.16 12.44
CA VAL A 188 10.24 4.15 11.88
C VAL A 188 10.61 2.75 11.38
N LEU A 189 10.41 1.73 12.22
CA LEU A 189 10.72 0.35 11.86
C LEU A 189 9.83 -0.17 10.72
N LEU A 190 8.52 0.11 10.75
CA LEU A 190 7.62 -0.28 9.66
C LEU A 190 7.98 0.38 8.34
N TRP A 191 8.27 1.69 8.35
CA TRP A 191 8.72 2.38 7.14
C TRP A 191 10.04 1.83 6.65
N ALA A 192 10.99 1.56 7.54
CA ALA A 192 12.27 0.99 7.15
C ALA A 192 12.09 -0.39 6.48
N LEU A 193 11.25 -1.25 7.05
CA LEU A 193 10.88 -2.54 6.46
C LEU A 193 10.22 -2.37 5.08
N ILE A 194 9.31 -1.40 4.94
CA ILE A 194 8.67 -1.10 3.65
C ILE A 194 9.71 -0.72 2.59
N LEU A 195 10.65 0.18 2.94
CA LEU A 195 11.64 0.69 2.00
C LEU A 195 12.68 -0.35 1.60
N ILE A 196 13.10 -1.24 2.51
CA ILE A 196 13.98 -2.34 2.11
C ILE A 196 13.27 -3.29 1.16
N VAL A 197 11.96 -3.51 1.28
CA VAL A 197 11.22 -4.38 0.34
C VAL A 197 11.03 -3.66 -1.00
N LYS A 198 10.47 -2.45 -0.99
CA LYS A 198 10.18 -1.63 -2.19
C LYS A 198 10.74 -0.21 -2.03
N PRO A 199 12.00 0.05 -2.43
CA PRO A 199 12.64 1.36 -2.23
C PRO A 199 11.91 2.53 -2.91
N HIS A 200 11.22 2.29 -4.02
CA HIS A 200 10.41 3.30 -4.71
C HIS A 200 9.20 3.78 -3.88
N MET A 201 8.85 3.11 -2.76
CA MET A 201 7.90 3.64 -1.78
C MET A 201 8.41 4.86 -1.02
N LEU A 202 9.67 5.25 -1.21
CA LEU A 202 10.20 6.54 -0.76
C LEU A 202 9.34 7.73 -1.28
N LEU A 203 8.68 7.55 -2.43
CA LEU A 203 7.73 8.51 -2.98
C LEU A 203 6.53 8.79 -2.06
N ILE A 204 6.13 7.82 -1.23
CA ILE A 204 5.10 8.00 -0.20
C ILE A 204 5.68 8.67 1.04
N LEU A 205 6.93 8.33 1.41
CA LEU A 205 7.59 8.88 2.59
C LEU A 205 7.80 10.40 2.47
N LEU A 206 8.11 10.90 1.27
CA LEU A 206 8.37 12.32 1.03
C LEU A 206 7.22 13.22 1.55
N PRO A 207 5.95 13.03 1.15
CA PRO A 207 4.83 13.72 1.79
C PRO A 207 4.55 13.29 3.23
N ALA A 208 4.86 12.05 3.60
CA ALA A 208 4.65 11.59 4.96
C ALA A 208 5.51 12.36 5.99
N CYS A 209 6.59 13.02 5.58
CA CYS A 209 7.37 13.91 6.46
C CYS A 209 6.57 15.08 7.03
N PHE A 210 5.49 15.52 6.35
CA PHE A 210 4.56 16.48 6.93
C PHE A 210 3.68 15.87 8.02
N ALA A 211 3.37 14.58 7.92
CA ALA A 211 2.59 13.88 8.92
C ALA A 211 3.39 13.65 10.21
N PHE A 212 4.67 13.28 10.08
CA PHE A 212 5.49 12.79 11.19
C PHE A 212 6.55 13.77 11.70
N GLY A 213 6.94 14.74 10.88
CA GLY A 213 8.07 15.63 11.14
C GLY A 213 9.38 15.13 10.54
N TRP A 214 10.30 16.06 10.29
CA TRP A 214 11.57 15.78 9.61
C TRP A 214 12.49 14.82 10.40
N ARG A 215 12.45 14.89 11.74
CA ARG A 215 13.28 14.02 12.61
C ARG A 215 12.89 12.56 12.46
N GLU A 216 11.60 12.26 12.43
CA GLU A 216 11.13 10.89 12.23
C GLU A 216 11.48 10.39 10.82
N CYS A 217 11.36 11.25 9.80
CA CYS A 217 11.83 10.91 8.46
C CYS A 217 13.33 10.61 8.41
N LEU A 218 14.16 11.40 9.09
CA LEU A 218 15.59 11.13 9.17
C LEU A 218 15.86 9.80 9.89
N SER A 219 15.12 9.49 10.95
CA SER A 219 15.19 8.19 11.63
C SER A 219 14.77 7.03 10.72
N VAL A 220 13.74 7.20 9.88
CA VAL A 220 13.37 6.22 8.84
C VAL A 220 14.52 5.99 7.89
N LEU A 221 15.07 7.05 7.29
CA LEU A 221 16.17 6.95 6.33
C LEU A 221 17.41 6.31 6.96
N SER A 222 17.72 6.68 8.20
CA SER A 222 18.84 6.12 8.96
C SER A 222 18.63 4.63 9.27
N ALA A 223 17.42 4.25 9.71
CA ALA A 223 17.08 2.85 9.96
C ALA A 223 17.10 2.01 8.69
N THR A 224 16.58 2.53 7.56
CA THR A 224 16.66 1.89 6.25
C THR A 224 18.10 1.70 5.80
N ALA A 225 18.94 2.74 5.89
CA ALA A 225 20.35 2.67 5.54
C ALA A 225 21.08 1.63 6.40
N LEU A 226 20.82 1.61 7.71
CA LEU A 226 21.37 0.61 8.61
C LEU A 226 20.96 -0.81 8.20
N MET A 227 19.66 -1.05 7.93
CA MET A 227 19.19 -2.35 7.44
C MET A 227 19.83 -2.76 6.11
N TYR A 228 20.13 -1.81 5.22
CA TYR A 228 20.86 -2.09 3.98
C TYR A 228 22.30 -2.52 4.20
N VAL A 229 22.97 -1.98 5.22
CA VAL A 229 24.37 -2.30 5.54
C VAL A 229 24.50 -3.57 6.37
N VAL A 230 23.48 -3.93 7.16
CA VAL A 230 23.49 -5.10 8.05
C VAL A 230 23.93 -6.41 7.35
N PRO A 231 23.46 -6.75 6.12
CA PRO A 231 23.98 -7.90 5.36
C PRO A 231 25.51 -7.94 5.17
N ALA A 232 26.19 -6.78 5.10
CA ALA A 232 27.64 -6.70 4.92
C ALA A 232 28.41 -7.34 6.09
N LEU A 233 27.79 -7.44 7.27
CA LEU A 233 28.41 -8.08 8.44
C LEU A 233 28.60 -9.59 8.25
N TRP A 234 27.81 -10.23 7.38
CA TRP A 234 27.92 -11.68 7.12
C TRP A 234 28.63 -12.01 5.81
N ILE A 235 28.35 -11.26 4.73
CA ILE A 235 28.92 -11.54 3.41
C ILE A 235 30.09 -10.64 3.02
N GLY A 236 30.40 -9.63 3.84
CA GLY A 236 31.40 -8.62 3.54
C GLY A 236 30.86 -7.47 2.67
N PRO A 237 31.47 -6.28 2.76
CA PRO A 237 30.99 -5.08 2.06
C PRO A 237 31.11 -5.19 0.54
N THR A 238 32.18 -5.80 0.02
CA THR A 238 32.40 -5.96 -1.43
C THR A 238 31.31 -6.82 -2.06
N ALA A 239 31.03 -7.99 -1.49
CA ALA A 239 29.98 -8.88 -2.00
C ALA A 239 28.59 -8.23 -1.94
N LEU A 240 28.32 -7.42 -0.91
CA LEU A 240 27.07 -6.68 -0.82
C LEU A 240 26.95 -5.63 -1.94
N LEU A 241 28.02 -4.89 -2.22
CA LEU A 241 28.04 -3.91 -3.31
C LEU A 241 27.85 -4.57 -4.67
N ASP A 242 28.47 -5.74 -4.89
CA ASP A 242 28.28 -6.52 -6.11
C ASP A 242 26.81 -6.96 -6.26
N LEU A 243 26.17 -7.43 -5.19
CA LEU A 243 24.73 -7.76 -5.19
C LEU A 243 23.85 -6.54 -5.51
N PHE A 244 24.14 -5.37 -4.94
CA PHE A 244 23.42 -4.15 -5.30
C PHE A 244 23.62 -3.79 -6.77
N ARG A 245 24.84 -3.92 -7.30
CA ARG A 245 25.13 -3.67 -8.72
C ARG A 245 24.35 -4.62 -9.62
N GLU A 246 24.33 -5.90 -9.30
CA GLU A 246 23.53 -6.89 -10.03
C GLU A 246 22.03 -6.57 -9.99
N TRP A 247 21.52 -6.20 -8.81
CA TRP A 247 20.12 -5.80 -8.64
C TRP A 247 19.76 -4.58 -9.49
N PHE A 248 20.58 -3.53 -9.48
CA PHE A 248 20.36 -2.33 -10.30
C PHE A 248 20.40 -2.63 -11.80
N LEU A 249 21.36 -3.46 -12.24
CA LEU A 249 21.44 -3.90 -13.64
C LEU A 249 20.20 -4.69 -14.04
N CYS A 250 19.77 -5.64 -13.21
CA CYS A 250 18.55 -6.41 -13.44
C CYS A 250 17.32 -5.51 -13.55
N LEU A 251 17.16 -4.51 -12.67
CA LEU A 251 16.04 -3.57 -12.73
C LEU A 251 16.04 -2.71 -13.98
N ARG A 252 17.21 -2.30 -14.47
CA ARG A 252 17.36 -1.51 -15.68
C ARG A 252 17.02 -2.32 -16.93
N GLU A 253 17.47 -3.56 -17.00
CA GLU A 253 17.30 -4.44 -18.16
C GLU A 253 15.89 -5.02 -18.28
N GLN A 254 15.19 -5.18 -17.15
CA GLN A 254 13.84 -5.74 -17.08
C GLN A 254 12.71 -4.81 -17.53
N GLN A 255 12.99 -3.53 -17.76
CA GLN A 255 11.98 -2.61 -18.30
C GLN A 255 11.83 -2.81 -19.81
N ASP A 256 11.46 -4.03 -20.22
CA ASP A 256 11.05 -4.28 -21.59
C ASP A 256 9.93 -3.30 -21.91
N TYR A 257 10.16 -2.57 -22.99
CA TYR A 257 9.20 -1.69 -23.59
C TYR A 257 7.80 -2.31 -23.68
N ILE A 258 7.71 -3.59 -24.08
CA ILE A 258 6.45 -4.34 -24.19
C ILE A 258 5.75 -4.46 -22.83
N PHE A 259 6.50 -4.72 -21.76
CA PHE A 259 5.98 -4.75 -20.40
C PHE A 259 5.52 -3.35 -19.94
N MET A 260 6.28 -2.32 -20.29
CA MET A 260 6.00 -0.93 -19.92
C MET A 260 4.77 -0.35 -20.62
N ILE A 261 4.47 -0.79 -21.85
CA ILE A 261 3.27 -0.38 -22.60
C ILE A 261 2.09 -1.33 -22.41
N GLY A 262 2.37 -2.57 -21.98
CA GLY A 262 1.40 -3.63 -21.85
C GLY A 262 0.27 -3.28 -20.86
N ASN A 263 -0.82 -4.03 -20.97
CA ASN A 263 -2.07 -3.81 -20.24
C ASN A 263 -1.98 -3.94 -18.70
N ILE A 264 -0.80 -4.26 -18.18
CA ILE A 264 -0.55 -4.37 -16.74
C ILE A 264 0.00 -3.05 -16.19
N ASN A 265 0.62 -2.20 -17.02
CA ASN A 265 1.17 -0.93 -16.58
C ASN A 265 0.11 0.19 -16.60
N GLN A 266 -0.23 0.71 -15.43
CA GLN A 266 -1.24 1.75 -15.22
C GLN A 266 -0.66 3.09 -14.73
N SER A 267 0.66 3.22 -14.76
CA SER A 267 1.31 4.50 -14.50
C SER A 267 0.85 5.57 -15.51
N MET A 268 0.85 6.83 -15.08
CA MET A 268 0.48 7.96 -15.93
C MET A 268 1.30 8.02 -17.21
N GLY A 269 2.59 7.67 -17.17
CA GLY A 269 3.40 7.67 -18.38
C GLY A 269 2.99 6.58 -19.36
N ALA A 270 2.59 5.40 -18.89
CA ALA A 270 2.06 4.35 -19.76
C ALA A 270 0.71 4.73 -20.39
N VAL A 271 -0.16 5.38 -19.60
CA VAL A 271 -1.47 5.86 -20.06
C VAL A 271 -1.30 6.95 -21.12
N THR A 272 -0.43 7.94 -20.88
CA THR A 272 -0.14 8.99 -21.85
C THR A 272 0.53 8.43 -23.10
N ALA A 273 1.46 7.48 -22.97
CA ALA A 273 2.09 6.82 -24.12
C ALA A 273 1.06 6.10 -25.00
N ARG A 274 0.11 5.37 -24.40
CA ARG A 274 -0.97 4.68 -25.14
C ARG A 274 -1.93 5.65 -25.79
N LEU A 275 -2.39 6.67 -25.07
CA LEU A 275 -3.34 7.67 -25.59
C LEU A 275 -2.74 8.55 -26.69
N SER A 276 -1.43 8.83 -26.63
CA SER A 276 -0.73 9.62 -27.66
C SER A 276 -0.25 8.78 -28.86
N GLY A 277 -0.37 7.45 -28.79
CA GLY A 277 0.23 6.54 -29.77
C GLY A 277 1.77 6.50 -29.75
N GLN A 278 2.42 7.29 -28.88
CA GLN A 278 3.88 7.34 -28.73
C GLN A 278 4.34 6.36 -27.68
N LEU A 279 4.10 5.08 -27.96
CA LEU A 279 4.42 4.00 -27.04
C LEU A 279 5.90 4.09 -26.61
N SER A 280 6.84 4.35 -27.55
CA SER A 280 8.32 4.42 -27.35
C SER A 280 8.74 5.46 -26.32
N ALA A 281 7.89 6.46 -26.07
CA ALA A 281 8.12 7.52 -25.12
C ALA A 281 7.62 7.20 -23.69
N VAL A 282 7.15 5.98 -23.40
CA VAL A 282 6.64 5.60 -22.06
C VAL A 282 7.63 5.88 -20.93
N GLY A 283 8.92 5.61 -21.15
CA GLY A 283 9.97 5.92 -20.18
C GLY A 283 10.12 7.43 -19.94
N THR A 284 10.05 8.22 -21.01
CA THR A 284 10.07 9.69 -20.95
C THR A 284 8.87 10.24 -20.21
N PHE A 285 7.66 9.79 -20.52
CA PHE A 285 6.45 10.24 -19.82
C PHE A 285 6.47 9.83 -18.35
N ASN A 286 6.90 8.60 -18.02
CA ASN A 286 7.01 8.18 -16.62
C ASN A 286 8.02 9.04 -15.86
N THR A 287 9.18 9.33 -16.46
CA THR A 287 10.18 10.22 -15.88
C THR A 287 9.61 11.62 -15.65
N LEU A 288 8.85 12.16 -16.62
CA LEU A 288 8.18 13.45 -16.51
C LEU A 288 7.18 13.48 -15.35
N PHE A 289 6.30 12.49 -15.24
CA PHE A 289 5.29 12.44 -14.17
C PHE A 289 5.89 12.21 -12.79
N VAL A 290 6.92 11.36 -12.67
CA VAL A 290 7.69 11.23 -11.42
C VAL A 290 8.35 12.57 -11.07
N GLY A 291 8.99 13.22 -12.03
CA GLY A 291 9.62 14.53 -11.86
C GLY A 291 8.61 15.60 -11.41
N LEU A 292 7.45 15.67 -12.06
CA LEU A 292 6.38 16.59 -11.69
C LEU A 292 5.87 16.34 -10.27
N TYR A 293 5.64 15.07 -9.90
CA TYR A 293 5.24 14.70 -8.55
C TYR A 293 6.29 15.10 -7.50
N LEU A 294 7.58 14.90 -7.79
CA LEU A 294 8.68 15.30 -6.92
C LEU A 294 8.77 16.82 -6.79
N VAL A 295 8.67 17.57 -7.90
CA VAL A 295 8.67 19.04 -7.88
C VAL A 295 7.48 19.58 -7.10
N LEU A 296 6.28 19.04 -7.28
CA LEU A 296 5.09 19.44 -6.52
C LEU A 296 5.28 19.15 -5.02
N SER A 297 5.76 17.95 -4.68
CA SER A 297 6.03 17.55 -3.30
C SER A 297 7.11 18.43 -2.66
N ALA A 298 8.18 18.76 -3.39
CA ALA A 298 9.26 19.64 -2.94
C ALA A 298 8.80 21.10 -2.79
N THR A 299 7.97 21.59 -3.71
CA THR A 299 7.37 22.93 -3.61
C THR A 299 6.51 23.01 -2.36
N LEU A 300 5.65 22.02 -2.13
CA LEU A 300 4.88 21.89 -0.90
C LEU A 300 5.79 21.79 0.33
N PHE A 301 6.94 21.12 0.22
CA PHE A 301 7.93 20.97 1.29
C PHE A 301 8.50 22.32 1.69
N VAL A 302 8.96 23.11 0.72
CA VAL A 302 9.47 24.45 0.97
C VAL A 302 8.39 25.36 1.56
N LEU A 303 7.19 25.36 0.96
CA LEU A 303 6.07 26.22 1.39
C LEU A 303 5.53 25.89 2.79
N ARG A 304 5.79 24.68 3.30
CA ARG A 304 5.22 24.19 4.57
C ARG A 304 6.26 23.67 5.55
N ARG A 305 7.55 23.93 5.31
CA ARG A 305 8.64 23.41 6.15
C ARG A 305 8.53 23.81 7.63
N ASN A 306 7.92 24.96 7.92
CA ASN A 306 7.73 25.46 9.29
C ASN A 306 6.55 24.79 10.03
N ARG A 307 5.86 23.81 9.42
CA ARG A 307 4.69 23.12 10.00
C ARG A 307 4.86 21.59 10.06
N PHE A 308 6.08 21.10 9.95
CA PHE A 308 6.37 19.66 9.97
C PHE A 308 5.95 19.02 11.29
N GLY A 309 5.06 18.02 11.24
CA GLY A 309 4.62 17.28 12.44
C GLY A 309 3.62 18.01 13.34
N ASP A 310 3.40 19.31 13.11
CA ASP A 310 2.51 20.17 13.91
C ASP A 310 1.07 20.24 13.37
N GLY A 311 0.80 19.57 12.25
CA GLY A 311 -0.53 19.53 11.63
C GLY A 311 -1.57 18.82 12.51
N SER A 312 -2.85 19.17 12.30
CA SER A 312 -3.97 18.43 12.90
C SER A 312 -3.96 16.96 12.48
N LYS A 313 -4.69 16.09 13.18
CA LYS A 313 -4.80 14.68 12.77
C LYS A 313 -5.27 14.53 11.34
N GLU A 314 -6.24 15.36 10.98
CA GLU A 314 -6.85 15.43 9.66
C GLU A 314 -5.78 15.81 8.61
N GLU A 315 -4.96 16.84 8.89
CA GLU A 315 -3.87 17.25 7.99
C GLU A 315 -2.82 16.12 7.82
N LYS A 316 -2.45 15.44 8.92
CA LYS A 316 -1.51 14.32 8.88
C LYS A 316 -2.04 13.16 8.02
N LEU A 317 -3.31 12.81 8.17
CA LEU A 317 -3.96 11.78 7.34
C LEU A 317 -4.02 12.18 5.87
N CYS A 318 -4.30 13.46 5.58
CA CYS A 318 -4.31 13.94 4.21
C CYS A 318 -2.93 13.84 3.54
N TRP A 319 -1.84 14.12 4.25
CA TRP A 319 -0.49 13.96 3.71
C TRP A 319 -0.14 12.51 3.39
N LEU A 320 -0.55 11.56 4.24
CA LEU A 320 -0.38 10.14 3.96
C LEU A 320 -1.20 9.72 2.73
N ALA A 321 -2.43 10.19 2.64
CA ALA A 321 -3.31 9.89 1.51
C ALA A 321 -2.80 10.51 0.19
N TYR A 322 -2.24 11.73 0.24
CA TYR A 322 -1.53 12.34 -0.89
C TYR A 322 -0.36 11.46 -1.36
N GLY A 323 0.50 11.01 -0.44
CA GLY A 323 1.65 10.17 -0.78
C GLY A 323 1.27 8.84 -1.41
N VAL A 324 0.28 8.15 -0.83
CA VAL A 324 -0.22 6.88 -1.40
C VAL A 324 -0.82 7.11 -2.78
N SER A 325 -1.60 8.18 -2.96
CA SER A 325 -2.22 8.50 -4.26
C SER A 325 -1.17 8.85 -5.32
N GLY A 326 -0.15 9.64 -4.95
CA GLY A 326 0.97 9.96 -5.83
C GLY A 326 1.76 8.72 -6.25
N TYR A 327 2.01 7.80 -5.32
CA TYR A 327 2.65 6.52 -5.63
C TYR A 327 1.83 5.69 -6.61
N LEU A 328 0.52 5.58 -6.40
CA LEU A 328 -0.37 4.83 -7.31
C LEU A 328 -0.38 5.40 -8.75
N LEU A 329 -0.14 6.70 -8.92
CA LEU A 329 -0.08 7.35 -10.23
C LEU A 329 1.21 7.03 -11.01
N VAL A 330 2.34 7.00 -10.31
CA VAL A 330 3.65 6.99 -10.96
C VAL A 330 4.30 5.61 -10.97
N SER A 331 3.86 4.70 -10.10
CA SER A 331 4.39 3.33 -10.07
C SER A 331 3.69 2.43 -11.10
N PRO A 332 4.44 1.77 -12.01
CA PRO A 332 3.88 0.98 -13.11
C PRO A 332 2.85 -0.09 -12.73
N LEU A 333 3.10 -0.83 -11.66
CA LEU A 333 2.30 -2.00 -11.25
C LEU A 333 1.48 -1.78 -9.98
N SER A 334 1.54 -0.58 -9.40
CA SER A 334 0.93 -0.35 -8.10
C SER A 334 -0.58 -0.38 -8.14
N TRP A 335 -1.24 -0.17 -9.28
CA TRP A 335 -2.69 -0.30 -9.29
C TRP A 335 -3.14 -1.75 -9.12
N ARG A 336 -2.61 -2.69 -9.90
CA ARG A 336 -3.04 -4.09 -9.81
C ARG A 336 -2.87 -4.66 -8.39
N TRP A 337 -1.78 -4.28 -7.74
CA TRP A 337 -1.36 -4.89 -6.47
C TRP A 337 -1.52 -3.99 -5.24
N PHE A 338 -1.67 -2.67 -5.37
CA PHE A 338 -1.88 -1.73 -4.26
C PHE A 338 -3.21 -0.96 -4.33
N VAL A 339 -4.07 -1.18 -5.33
CA VAL A 339 -5.39 -0.51 -5.38
C VAL A 339 -6.21 -0.76 -4.12
N PHE A 340 -6.01 -1.87 -3.40
CA PHE A 340 -6.72 -2.11 -2.15
C PHE A 340 -6.41 -1.07 -1.06
N LEU A 341 -5.32 -0.30 -1.17
CA LEU A 341 -5.04 0.85 -0.30
C LEU A 341 -5.94 2.06 -0.56
N TRP A 342 -6.80 2.01 -1.56
CA TRP A 342 -7.88 2.97 -1.74
C TRP A 342 -8.86 2.98 -0.58
N VAL A 343 -9.05 1.84 0.10
CA VAL A 343 -9.93 1.74 1.26
C VAL A 343 -9.54 2.75 2.36
N PRO A 344 -8.26 2.82 2.76
CA PRO A 344 -7.71 3.90 3.58
C PRO A 344 -7.94 5.31 3.05
N LEU A 345 -7.71 5.55 1.75
CA LEU A 345 -7.90 6.87 1.14
C LEU A 345 -9.35 7.34 1.31
N VAL A 346 -10.31 6.49 0.96
CA VAL A 346 -11.75 6.79 1.11
C VAL A 346 -12.11 6.99 2.58
N ALA A 347 -11.55 6.19 3.49
CA ALA A 347 -11.84 6.30 4.92
C ALA A 347 -11.25 7.57 5.55
N ILE A 348 -10.02 7.94 5.19
CA ILE A 348 -9.37 9.21 5.55
C ILE A 348 -10.21 10.38 5.07
N MET A 349 -10.62 10.34 3.80
CA MET A 349 -11.42 11.41 3.23
C MET A 349 -12.76 11.55 3.96
N THR A 350 -13.52 10.46 4.10
CA THR A 350 -14.80 10.46 4.83
C THR A 350 -14.67 10.99 6.27
N TYR A 351 -13.51 10.77 6.90
CA TYR A 351 -13.21 11.26 8.24
C TYR A 351 -12.94 12.78 8.27
N VAL A 352 -12.28 13.34 7.24
CA VAL A 352 -11.82 14.73 7.21
C VAL A 352 -12.91 15.73 6.81
N ASP A 353 -13.78 15.44 5.83
CA ASP A 353 -14.86 16.37 5.43
C ASP A 353 -16.16 15.66 5.00
N LYS A 354 -17.28 16.07 5.60
CA LYS A 354 -18.60 15.46 5.46
C LYS A 354 -19.40 15.94 4.25
N LYS A 355 -19.17 17.16 3.75
CA LYS A 355 -20.03 17.82 2.74
C LYS A 355 -19.44 17.75 1.33
N THR A 356 -18.12 17.75 1.22
CA THR A 356 -17.42 17.86 -0.06
C THR A 356 -17.16 16.51 -0.75
N LEU A 357 -17.45 15.38 -0.07
CA LEU A 357 -16.88 14.07 -0.40
C LEU A 357 -17.86 12.98 -0.88
N THR A 358 -19.17 13.25 -0.86
CA THR A 358 -20.17 12.48 -1.62
C THR A 358 -19.78 12.31 -3.10
N PRO A 359 -19.21 13.33 -3.79
CA PRO A 359 -18.76 13.20 -5.17
C PRO A 359 -17.61 12.20 -5.37
N LEU A 360 -16.70 12.03 -4.41
CA LEU A 360 -15.58 11.08 -4.52
C LEU A 360 -16.00 9.65 -4.22
N LEU A 361 -16.94 9.44 -3.29
CA LEU A 361 -17.59 8.13 -3.12
C LEU A 361 -18.41 7.77 -4.36
N ALA A 362 -19.15 8.74 -4.92
CA ALA A 362 -19.86 8.58 -6.19
C ALA A 362 -18.89 8.33 -7.35
N TRP A 363 -17.72 8.96 -7.39
CA TRP A 363 -16.67 8.74 -8.38
C TRP A 363 -16.04 7.34 -8.28
N ALA A 364 -15.75 6.87 -7.06
CA ALA A 364 -15.25 5.52 -6.81
C ALA A 364 -16.29 4.44 -7.17
N LEU A 365 -17.57 4.70 -6.87
CA LEU A 365 -18.68 3.83 -7.29
C LEU A 365 -18.88 3.86 -8.80
N LEU A 366 -18.85 5.04 -9.43
CA LEU A 366 -18.97 5.22 -10.87
C LEU A 366 -17.90 4.40 -11.59
N ALA A 367 -16.63 4.52 -11.17
CA ALA A 367 -15.50 3.83 -11.80
C ALA A 367 -15.58 2.30 -11.72
N VAL A 368 -16.01 1.73 -10.59
CA VAL A 368 -16.18 0.28 -10.46
C VAL A 368 -17.41 -0.22 -11.22
N LEU A 369 -18.48 0.57 -11.26
CA LEU A 369 -19.66 0.29 -12.09
C LEU A 369 -19.35 0.43 -13.58
N THR A 370 -18.47 1.34 -14.00
CA THR A 370 -18.03 1.44 -15.41
C THR A 370 -17.19 0.22 -15.81
N LYS A 371 -16.31 -0.27 -14.92
CA LYS A 371 -15.51 -1.49 -15.12
C LYS A 371 -16.37 -2.74 -15.37
N LYS A 372 -17.50 -2.89 -14.66
CA LYS A 372 -18.33 -4.11 -14.71
C LYS A 372 -19.60 -4.02 -15.56
N GLY A 373 -20.23 -2.86 -15.63
CA GLY A 373 -21.58 -2.70 -16.22
C GLY A 373 -21.60 -1.97 -17.55
N VAL A 374 -20.82 -0.91 -17.71
CA VAL A 374 -20.96 0.00 -18.87
C VAL A 374 -20.14 -0.45 -20.07
N SER A 375 -18.95 -1.02 -19.85
CA SER A 375 -18.07 -1.46 -20.95
C SER A 375 -18.71 -2.51 -21.88
N PRO A 376 -19.45 -3.53 -21.38
CA PRO A 376 -20.12 -4.48 -22.25
C PRO A 376 -21.39 -3.89 -22.91
N LEU A 377 -22.12 -3.02 -22.22
CA LEU A 377 -23.41 -2.49 -22.67
C LEU A 377 -23.31 -1.39 -23.73
N LEU A 378 -22.22 -0.62 -23.74
CA LEU A 378 -22.00 0.41 -24.76
C LEU A 378 -21.47 -0.14 -26.09
N GLY A 379 -21.38 -1.48 -26.24
CA GLY A 379 -20.80 -2.12 -27.42
C GLY A 379 -19.34 -1.74 -27.65
N VAL A 380 -18.70 -1.07 -26.68
CA VAL A 380 -17.32 -0.68 -26.82
C VAL A 380 -16.45 -1.87 -26.45
N ASN A 381 -16.12 -2.63 -27.49
CA ASN A 381 -14.89 -3.39 -27.55
C ASN A 381 -13.70 -2.41 -27.53
N PHE A 382 -13.49 -1.68 -26.43
CA PHE A 382 -12.40 -0.71 -26.36
C PHE A 382 -11.08 -1.48 -26.43
N PRO A 383 -10.14 -1.10 -27.31
CA PRO A 383 -8.75 -1.31 -26.98
C PRO A 383 -8.48 -0.45 -25.75
N ASP A 384 -8.00 -1.07 -24.67
CA ASP A 384 -7.36 -0.38 -23.54
C ASP A 384 -8.25 0.20 -22.41
N TRP A 385 -9.05 -0.64 -21.74
CA TRP A 385 -9.65 -0.35 -20.42
C TRP A 385 -8.63 0.11 -19.36
N VAL A 386 -7.34 -0.17 -19.58
CA VAL A 386 -6.22 0.14 -18.68
C VAL A 386 -5.92 1.64 -18.70
N SER A 387 -6.03 2.29 -19.85
CA SER A 387 -5.94 3.75 -19.97
C SER A 387 -7.09 4.48 -19.29
N PHE A 388 -8.31 3.95 -19.33
CA PHE A 388 -9.45 4.52 -18.59
C PHE A 388 -9.20 4.50 -17.07
N VAL A 389 -8.65 3.40 -16.55
CA VAL A 389 -8.26 3.27 -15.14
C VAL A 389 -7.16 4.27 -14.76
N GLY A 390 -6.17 4.47 -15.63
CA GLY A 390 -5.13 5.48 -15.43
C GLY A 390 -5.68 6.91 -15.36
N LEU A 391 -6.59 7.27 -16.27
CA LEU A 391 -7.28 8.57 -16.26
C LEU A 391 -8.11 8.75 -14.98
N TYR A 392 -8.74 7.68 -14.48
CA TYR A 392 -9.46 7.70 -13.21
C TYR A 392 -8.54 7.99 -12.00
N MET A 393 -7.33 7.42 -11.95
CA MET A 393 -6.33 7.75 -10.93
C MET A 393 -5.92 9.20 -10.98
N TRP A 394 -5.67 9.71 -12.19
CA TRP A 394 -5.30 11.10 -12.37
C TRP A 394 -6.38 12.05 -11.86
N ALA A 395 -7.62 11.85 -12.30
CA ALA A 395 -8.76 12.63 -11.85
C ALA A 395 -8.90 12.60 -10.32
N SER A 396 -8.70 11.42 -9.72
CA SER A 396 -8.82 11.27 -8.28
C SER A 396 -7.69 11.93 -7.49
N PHE A 397 -6.46 11.88 -7.98
CA PHE A 397 -5.34 12.60 -7.40
C PHE A 397 -5.49 14.12 -7.54
N VAL A 398 -5.99 14.59 -8.68
CA VAL A 398 -6.33 16.01 -8.90
C VAL A 398 -7.42 16.43 -7.92
N LEU A 399 -8.51 15.68 -7.82
CA LEU A 399 -9.58 15.93 -6.85
C LEU A 399 -9.04 15.93 -5.42
N PHE A 400 -8.14 15.00 -5.09
CA PHE A 400 -7.50 14.94 -3.78
C PHE A 400 -6.65 16.20 -3.52
N SER A 401 -5.83 16.61 -4.49
CA SER A 401 -4.98 17.80 -4.39
C SER A 401 -5.80 19.09 -4.24
N VAL A 402 -6.93 19.18 -4.96
CA VAL A 402 -7.89 20.28 -4.85
C VAL A 402 -8.56 20.27 -3.48
N ALA A 403 -9.09 19.13 -3.03
CA ALA A 403 -9.72 19.00 -1.70
C ALA A 403 -8.73 19.35 -0.57
N PHE A 404 -7.50 18.88 -0.67
CA PHE A 404 -6.41 19.23 0.25
C PHE A 404 -6.16 20.74 0.31
N SER A 405 -6.23 21.43 -0.83
CA SER A 405 -6.09 22.88 -0.92
C SER A 405 -7.27 23.63 -0.27
N TYR A 406 -8.49 23.09 -0.38
CA TYR A 406 -9.70 23.67 0.23
C TYR A 406 -9.75 23.50 1.75
N LEU A 407 -9.35 22.34 2.27
CA LEU A 407 -9.23 22.07 3.71
C LEU A 407 -8.25 23.02 4.42
N ARG A 408 -7.41 23.70 3.64
CA ARG A 408 -6.35 24.57 4.11
C ARG A 408 -6.70 26.06 4.03
N ARG A 409 -7.92 26.44 3.63
CA ARG A 409 -8.37 27.82 3.88
C ARG A 409 -8.31 28.01 5.39
N PRO A 410 -7.44 28.89 5.92
CA PRO A 410 -7.56 29.27 7.31
C PRO A 410 -9.01 29.71 7.45
N SER A 411 -9.72 29.16 8.42
CA SER A 411 -10.95 29.80 8.85
C SER A 411 -10.56 31.27 9.05
N LEU A 412 -11.08 32.16 8.21
CA LEU A 412 -11.05 33.61 8.38
C LEU A 412 -11.91 33.95 9.62
N GLN A 413 -11.62 33.30 10.73
CA GLN A 413 -12.33 33.32 11.99
C GLN A 413 -11.26 33.33 13.07
N SER A 414 -10.76 34.54 13.30
CA SER A 414 -10.07 35.10 14.48
C SER A 414 -9.00 36.11 14.04
N VAL A 415 -9.39 37.06 13.18
CA VAL A 415 -9.00 38.44 13.45
C VAL A 415 -10.19 39.00 14.23
N GLY A 416 -10.15 38.80 15.54
CA GLY A 416 -10.94 39.51 16.52
C GLY A 416 -9.98 40.39 17.29
#